data_AF-A0A382LS60-F1
#
_entry.id   AF-A0A382LS60-F1
#
_cell.length_a   1.000
_cell.length_b   1.000
_cell.length_c   1.000
_cell.angle_alpha   90.00
_cell.angle_beta   90.00
_cell.angle_gamma   90.00
#
_symmetry.space_group_name_H-M   'P 1'
#
loop_
_entity.id
_entity.type
_entity.pdbx_description
1 polymer ?
#
loop_
_entity_poly.entity_id
_entity_poly.type
_entity_poly.pdbx_seq_one_letter_code
_entity_poly.pdbx_strand_id
1 'polypeptide(L)'
;MSTRTYDEEIVLVKKAMAELEKNCKIKDGYKINESFAKAGWTFFNLELSSEMVAVIENSGMMENAAGFRIAEQLKNFLGHFLELRGSNVRITKINY
;
A
#
# COMPACT_ATOMS: atom_id res chain seq x y z
N MET A 1 17.04 13.60 2.06
CA MET A 1 16.34 13.46 3.35
C MET A 1 14.88 13.82 3.11
N SER A 2 13.97 12.86 3.07
CA SER A 2 12.54 13.17 2.84
C SER A 2 11.89 13.60 4.16
N THR A 3 11.87 14.91 4.38
CA THR A 3 11.13 15.59 5.46
C THR A 3 9.70 15.86 5.01
N ARG A 4 8.93 14.82 4.65
CA ARG A 4 7.50 14.98 4.37
C ARG A 4 6.71 14.65 5.61
N THR A 5 5.78 15.56 5.94
CA THR A 5 4.89 15.39 7.09
C THR A 5 3.84 14.33 6.80
N TYR A 6 3.22 13.78 7.85
CA TYR A 6 2.15 12.79 7.70
C TYR A 6 1.03 13.28 6.76
N ASP A 7 0.64 14.55 6.89
CA ASP A 7 -0.39 15.20 6.07
C ASP A 7 -0.07 15.22 4.57
N GLU A 8 1.21 15.30 4.20
CA GLU A 8 1.61 15.26 2.80
C GLU A 8 1.65 13.82 2.28
N GLU A 9 2.16 12.88 3.08
CA GLU A 9 2.25 11.48 2.68
C GLU A 9 0.87 10.81 2.61
N ILE A 10 -0.07 11.11 3.51
CA ILE A 10 -1.43 10.54 3.48
C ILE A 10 -2.17 10.89 2.18
N VAL A 11 -1.93 12.07 1.61
CA VAL A 11 -2.54 12.48 0.34
C VAL A 11 -2.00 11.64 -0.82
N LEU A 12 -0.69 11.39 -0.85
CA LEU A 12 -0.05 10.55 -1.86
C LEU A 12 -0.52 9.09 -1.74
N VAL A 13 -0.55 8.56 -0.51
CA VAL A 13 -1.05 7.20 -0.24
C VAL A 13 -2.51 7.07 -0.66
N LYS A 14 -3.39 8.00 -0.26
CA LYS A 14 -4.81 7.98 -0.68
C LYS A 14 -4.95 8.01 -2.20
N LYS A 15 -4.19 8.87 -2.89
CA LYS A 15 -4.24 8.96 -4.36
C LYS A 15 -3.77 7.67 -5.01
N ALA A 16 -2.67 7.09 -4.54
CA ALA A 16 -2.17 5.82 -5.06
C ALA A 16 -3.16 4.68 -4.82
N MET A 17 -3.71 4.56 -3.60
CA MET A 17 -4.69 3.53 -3.27
C MET A 17 -6.00 3.67 -4.06
N ALA A 18 -6.47 4.90 -4.29
CA ALA A 18 -7.63 5.14 -5.16
C ALA A 18 -7.38 4.72 -6.61
N GLU A 19 -6.16 4.91 -7.13
CA GLU A 19 -5.79 4.40 -8.46
C GLU A 19 -5.69 2.88 -8.48
N LEU A 20 -5.17 2.26 -7.41
CA LEU A 20 -5.14 0.81 -7.27
C LEU A 20 -6.55 0.22 -7.22
N GLU A 21 -7.46 0.84 -6.47
CA GLU A 21 -8.87 0.46 -6.38
C GLU A 21 -9.55 0.50 -7.76
N LYS A 22 -9.32 1.57 -8.55
CA LYS A 22 -9.80 1.66 -9.93
C LYS A 22 -9.22 0.57 -10.83
N ASN A 23 -7.92 0.28 -10.70
CA ASN A 23 -7.27 -0.79 -11.47
C ASN A 23 -7.86 -2.16 -11.14
N CYS A 24 -8.18 -2.39 -9.86
CA CYS A 24 -8.86 -3.61 -9.41
C CYS A 24 -10.36 -3.63 -9.75
N LYS A 25 -10.93 -2.51 -10.20
CA LYS A 25 -12.37 -2.31 -10.46
C LYS A 25 -13.24 -2.64 -9.23
N ILE A 26 -12.69 -2.40 -8.04
CA ILE A 26 -13.37 -2.58 -6.76
C ILE A 26 -13.76 -1.21 -6.23
N LYS A 27 -14.73 -1.16 -5.33
CA LYS A 27 -15.11 0.06 -4.62
C LYS A 27 -14.99 -0.20 -3.13
N ASP A 28 -14.48 0.77 -2.37
CA ASP A 28 -14.23 0.61 -0.94
C ASP A 28 -13.30 -0.58 -0.65
N GLY A 29 -12.32 -0.78 -1.53
CA GLY A 29 -11.43 -1.94 -1.54
C GLY A 29 -10.29 -1.86 -0.53
N TYR A 30 -10.07 -0.68 0.06
CA TYR A 30 -9.01 -0.42 1.02
C TYR A 30 -9.45 0.51 2.15
N LYS A 31 -8.75 0.40 3.28
CA LYS A 31 -8.87 1.29 4.42
C LYS A 31 -7.49 1.69 4.92
N ILE A 32 -7.30 2.99 5.12
CA ILE A 32 -6.09 3.54 5.73
C ILE A 32 -6.40 3.79 7.20
N ASN A 33 -5.76 3.02 8.07
CA ASN A 33 -5.87 3.17 9.51
C ASN A 33 -4.87 4.22 10.02
N GLU A 34 -4.92 4.49 11.33
CA GLU A 34 -4.02 5.43 11.99
C GLU A 34 -2.55 5.09 11.69
N SER A 35 -1.81 6.09 11.24
CA SER A 35 -0.37 5.98 10.99
C SER A 35 0.40 6.23 12.28
N PHE A 36 1.65 5.79 12.31
CA PHE A 36 2.55 6.15 13.39
C PHE A 36 3.95 6.41 12.86
N ALA A 37 4.66 7.33 13.50
CA ALA A 37 6.05 7.60 13.18
C ALA A 37 6.96 6.80 14.13
N LYS A 38 7.97 6.09 13.59
CA LYS A 38 8.99 5.41 14.40
C LYS A 38 10.35 5.49 13.72
N ALA A 39 11.39 5.83 14.47
CA ALA A 39 12.78 5.94 13.98
C ALA A 39 12.95 6.84 12.73
N GLY A 40 12.21 7.96 12.64
CA GLY A 40 12.26 8.88 11.50
C GLY A 40 11.48 8.44 10.25
N TRP A 41 10.72 7.35 10.34
CA TRP A 41 9.87 6.83 9.27
C TRP A 41 8.39 6.94 9.63
N THR A 42 7.55 7.25 8.65
CA THR A 42 6.09 7.18 8.77
C THR A 42 5.61 5.81 8.31
N PHE A 43 4.88 5.13 9.20
CA PHE A 43 4.29 3.83 8.93
C PHE A 43 2.80 3.98 8.73
N PHE A 44 2.32 3.51 7.59
CA PHE A 44 0.90 3.45 7.30
C PHE A 44 0.41 2.03 7.54
N ASN A 45 -0.72 1.93 8.22
CA ASN A 45 -1.43 0.69 8.42
C ASN A 45 -2.56 0.63 7.38
N LEU A 46 -2.40 -0.26 6.41
CA LEU A 46 -3.33 -0.43 5.30
C LEU A 46 -4.08 -1.74 5.49
N GLU A 47 -5.38 -1.70 5.24
CA GLU A 47 -6.23 -2.87 5.24
C GLU A 47 -6.85 -2.97 3.86
N LEU A 48 -6.75 -4.16 3.26
CA LEU A 48 -7.28 -4.43 1.94
C LEU A 48 -8.45 -5.41 2.08
N SER A 49 -9.48 -5.20 1.29
CA SER A 49 -10.55 -6.18 1.16
C SER A 49 -10.02 -7.46 0.52
N SER A 50 -10.58 -8.61 0.91
CA SER A 50 -10.18 -9.90 0.35
C SER A 50 -10.44 -9.98 -1.15
N GLU A 51 -11.45 -9.26 -1.67
CA GLU A 51 -11.69 -9.10 -3.12
C GLU A 51 -10.54 -8.38 -3.81
N MET A 52 -10.03 -7.30 -3.22
CA MET A 52 -8.93 -6.52 -3.80
C MET A 52 -7.62 -7.30 -3.78
N VAL A 53 -7.37 -8.05 -2.71
CA VAL A 53 -6.23 -8.98 -2.64
C VAL A 53 -6.35 -10.06 -3.72
N ALA A 54 -7.53 -10.67 -3.87
CA ALA A 54 -7.75 -11.70 -4.89
C ALA A 54 -7.52 -11.15 -6.31
N VAL A 55 -7.96 -9.93 -6.62
CA VAL A 55 -7.69 -9.30 -7.92
C VAL A 55 -6.20 -9.02 -8.10
N ILE A 56 -5.50 -8.48 -7.10
CA ILE A 56 -4.05 -8.20 -7.18
C ILE A 56 -3.27 -9.50 -7.41
N GLU A 57 -3.66 -10.58 -6.75
CA GLU A 57 -3.05 -11.90 -6.90
C GLU A 57 -3.30 -12.51 -8.28
N ASN A 58 -4.53 -12.44 -8.78
CA ASN A 58 -4.90 -13.05 -10.06
C ASN A 58 -4.58 -12.18 -11.29
N SER A 59 -4.22 -10.91 -11.09
CA SER A 59 -3.94 -9.96 -12.20
C SER A 59 -2.47 -9.92 -12.61
N GLY A 60 -1.58 -10.65 -11.94
CA GLY A 60 -0.13 -10.60 -12.19
C GLY A 60 0.54 -9.31 -11.68
N MET A 61 -0.18 -8.43 -10.96
CA MET A 61 0.37 -7.19 -10.39
C MET A 61 1.55 -7.45 -9.44
N MET A 62 1.61 -8.64 -8.84
CA MET A 62 2.68 -9.07 -7.93
C MET A 62 3.80 -9.87 -8.60
N GLU A 63 3.84 -10.01 -9.94
CA GLU A 63 4.85 -10.85 -10.62
C GLU A 63 6.31 -10.51 -10.28
N ASN A 64 6.59 -9.24 -9.95
CA ASN A 64 7.92 -8.77 -9.58
C ASN A 64 8.06 -8.48 -8.07
N ALA A 65 7.04 -8.80 -7.28
CA ALA A 65 7.07 -8.56 -5.85
C ALA A 65 7.76 -9.74 -5.14
N ALA A 66 8.90 -9.45 -4.50
CA ALA A 66 9.62 -10.43 -3.70
C ALA A 66 8.77 -10.91 -2.51
N GLY A 67 8.93 -12.16 -2.09
CA GLY A 67 8.25 -12.73 -0.91
C GLY A 67 7.84 -14.18 -1.13
N PHE A 68 7.87 -14.99 -0.07
CA PHE A 68 7.48 -16.40 -0.15
C PHE A 68 5.97 -16.59 0.08
N ARG A 69 5.38 -15.73 0.92
CA ARG A 69 3.94 -15.72 1.19
C ARG A 69 3.28 -14.55 0.47
N ILE A 70 2.00 -14.73 0.07
CA ILE A 70 1.16 -13.69 -0.52
C ILE A 70 1.21 -12.40 0.31
N ALA A 71 1.10 -12.49 1.64
CA ALA A 71 1.20 -11.33 2.52
C ALA A 71 2.50 -10.53 2.38
N GLU A 72 3.64 -11.21 2.14
CA GLU A 72 4.94 -10.56 1.94
C GLU A 72 5.05 -9.96 0.54
N GLN A 73 4.59 -10.68 -0.48
CA GLN A 73 4.54 -10.20 -1.86
C GLN A 73 3.66 -8.95 -1.95
N LEU A 74 2.50 -8.96 -1.32
CA LEU A 74 1.56 -7.85 -1.30
C LEU A 74 2.14 -6.63 -0.57
N LYS A 75 2.88 -6.86 0.52
CA LYS A 75 3.62 -5.82 1.24
C LYS A 75 4.70 -5.17 0.40
N ASN A 76 5.49 -5.98 -0.30
CA ASN A 76 6.54 -5.47 -1.17
C ASN A 76 5.96 -4.79 -2.41
N PHE A 77 4.94 -5.39 -3.03
CA PHE A 77 4.19 -4.79 -4.14
C PHE A 77 3.67 -3.40 -3.77
N LEU A 78 2.90 -3.29 -2.68
CA LEU A 78 2.34 -2.01 -2.26
C LEU A 78 3.45 -1.01 -1.87
N GLY A 79 4.52 -1.47 -1.24
CA GLY A 79 5.68 -0.63 -0.92
C GLY A 79 6.28 -0.01 -2.20
N HIS A 80 6.57 -0.84 -3.20
CA HIS A 80 7.06 -0.39 -4.50
C HIS A 80 6.04 0.48 -5.24
N PHE A 81 4.76 0.13 -5.19
CA PHE A 81 3.69 0.89 -5.83
C PHE A 81 3.58 2.30 -5.26
N LEU A 82 3.68 2.46 -3.93
CA LEU A 82 3.68 3.77 -3.27
C LEU A 82 4.97 4.54 -3.55
N GLU A 83 6.12 3.86 -3.56
CA GLU A 83 7.42 4.46 -3.90
C GLU A 83 7.46 5.01 -5.33
N LEU A 84 6.95 4.26 -6.32
CA LEU A 84 6.80 4.70 -7.70
C LEU A 84 5.85 5.90 -7.86
N ARG A 85 4.96 6.12 -6.89
CA ARG A 85 4.06 7.28 -6.82
C ARG A 85 4.64 8.43 -5.97
N GLY A 86 5.90 8.30 -5.58
CA GLY A 86 6.68 9.31 -4.89
C GLY A 86 6.47 9.38 -3.38
N SER A 87 5.82 8.38 -2.77
CA SER A 87 5.66 8.28 -1.32
C SER A 87 6.82 7.49 -0.72
N ASN A 88 7.36 7.94 0.41
CA ASN A 88 8.49 7.31 1.08
C ASN A 88 8.05 6.55 2.35
N VAL A 89 6.90 5.87 2.24
CA VAL A 89 6.26 5.20 3.37
C VAL A 89 6.66 3.75 3.46
N ARG A 90 6.73 3.26 4.70
CA ARG A 90 6.90 1.85 4.97
C ARG A 90 5.57 1.24 5.38
N ILE A 91 5.17 0.20 4.67
CA ILE A 91 3.98 -0.58 5.03
C ILE A 91 4.38 -1.51 6.16
N THR A 92 3.75 -1.37 7.33
CA THR A 92 4.05 -2.22 8.48
C THR A 92 3.26 -3.50 8.44
N LYS A 93 1.95 -3.36 8.26
CA LYS A 93 0.98 -4.45 8.29
C LYS A 93 -0.01 -4.28 7.16
N ILE A 94 -0.39 -5.41 6.56
CA ILE A 94 -1.56 -5.51 5.70
C ILE A 94 -2.45 -6.56 6.34
N ASN A 95 -3.62 -6.14 6.79
CA ASN A 95 -4.69 -7.07 7.11
C ASN A 95 -5.52 -7.25 5.84
N TYR A 96 -5.88 -8.50 5.52
CA TYR A 96 -6.75 -8.87 4.40
C TYR A 96 -7.59 -10.10 4.73
#